data_AF-A0A0F5JXY5-F1
#
_entry.id   AF-A0A0F5JXY5-F1
#
_cell.length_a   1.000
_cell.length_b   1.000
_cell.length_c   1.000
_cell.angle_alpha   90.00
_cell.angle_beta   90.00
_cell.angle_gamma   90.00
#
_symmetry.space_group_name_H-M   'P 1'
#
loop_
_entity.id
_entity.type
_entity.pdbx_description
1 polymer ?
#
loop_
_entity_poly.entity_id
_entity_poly.type
_entity_poly.pdbx_seq_one_letter_code
_entity_poly.pdbx_strand_id
1 'polypeptide(L)'
;MVFEVNDALLWRTCEARVTVWLTELWRTGGLAGATAKDAFQVHVGEGVTMTLEDIAQGKLIIHVTYSLHPVLSDVQLTLTMLQGESRVSVSQIGSAQQGGKA
;
A
#
# COMPACT_ATOMS: atom_id res chain seq x y z
N MET A 1 0.03 29.02 0.37
CA MET A 1 -0.89 28.07 1.02
C MET A 1 -0.42 26.68 0.64
N VAL A 2 0.54 26.13 1.39
CA VAL A 2 1.40 25.00 0.96
C VAL A 2 1.30 23.85 1.94
N PHE A 3 0.10 23.50 2.40
CA PHE A 3 -0.06 22.39 3.34
C PHE A 3 -1.42 21.76 3.09
N GLU A 4 -1.47 20.66 2.33
CA GLU A 4 -2.65 19.79 2.40
C GLU A 4 -2.70 19.23 3.82
N VAL A 5 -3.85 19.37 4.47
CA VAL A 5 -4.07 18.81 5.79
C VAL A 5 -3.97 17.29 5.65
N ASN A 6 -3.13 16.66 6.46
CA ASN A 6 -3.05 15.21 6.55
C ASN A 6 -4.29 14.69 7.29
N ASP A 7 -5.44 14.76 6.62
CA ASP A 7 -6.76 14.45 7.16
C ASP A 7 -7.45 13.28 6.44
N ALA A 8 -8.58 12.87 7.00
CA ALA A 8 -9.37 11.78 6.45
C ALA A 8 -9.85 12.00 5.00
N LEU A 9 -9.96 13.24 4.53
CA LEU A 9 -10.34 13.52 3.14
C LEU A 9 -9.19 13.20 2.19
N LEU A 10 -7.97 13.62 2.54
CA LEU A 10 -6.77 13.26 1.80
C LEU A 10 -6.60 11.74 1.76
N TRP A 11 -6.75 11.06 2.89
CA TRP A 11 -6.60 9.60 2.99
C TRP A 11 -7.55 8.86 2.06
N ARG A 12 -8.85 9.19 2.09
CA ARG A 12 -9.86 8.60 1.20
C ARG A 12 -9.56 8.86 -0.27
N THR A 13 -9.08 10.07 -0.59
CA THR A 13 -8.73 10.43 -1.97
C THR A 13 -7.55 9.58 -2.47
N CYS A 14 -6.53 9.41 -1.63
CA CYS A 14 -5.39 8.55 -1.93
C CYS A 14 -5.79 7.08 -2.08
N GLU A 15 -6.59 6.55 -1.15
CA GLU A 15 -7.13 5.19 -1.20
C GLU A 15 -7.89 4.95 -2.51
N ALA A 16 -8.79 5.86 -2.89
CA ALA A 16 -9.56 5.76 -4.12
C ALA A 16 -8.66 5.75 -5.36
N ARG A 17 -7.65 6.63 -5.42
CA ARG A 17 -6.71 6.69 -6.55
C ARG A 17 -5.88 5.41 -6.67
N VAL A 18 -5.34 4.91 -5.56
CA VAL A 18 -4.57 3.65 -5.54
C VAL A 18 -5.45 2.47 -5.93
N THR A 19 -6.68 2.42 -5.43
CA THR A 19 -7.66 1.37 -5.78
C THR A 19 -7.98 1.36 -7.27
N VAL A 20 -8.21 2.52 -7.89
CA VAL A 20 -8.47 2.63 -9.33
C VAL A 20 -7.27 2.12 -10.13
N TRP A 21 -6.05 2.52 -9.74
CA TRP A 21 -4.84 2.09 -10.44
C TRP A 21 -4.61 0.57 -10.34
N LEU A 22 -4.73 -0.02 -9.15
CA LEU A 22 -4.59 -1.47 -8.95
C LEU A 22 -5.70 -2.26 -9.65
N THR A 23 -6.91 -1.70 -9.72
CA THR A 23 -8.01 -2.31 -10.48
C THR A 23 -7.66 -2.41 -11.96
N GLU A 24 -7.06 -1.37 -12.54
CA GLU A 24 -6.64 -1.40 -13.94
C GLU A 24 -5.48 -2.38 -14.16
N LEU A 25 -4.53 -2.44 -13.22
CA LEU A 25 -3.45 -3.43 -13.25
C LEU A 25 -3.99 -4.87 -13.17
N TRP A 26 -5.01 -5.10 -12.35
CA TRP A 26 -5.69 -6.41 -12.28
C TRP A 26 -6.43 -6.73 -13.59
N ARG A 27 -7.18 -5.79 -14.16
CA ARG A 27 -7.90 -5.98 -15.43
C ARG A 27 -6.99 -6.31 -16.60
N THR A 28 -5.76 -5.83 -16.58
CA THR A 28 -4.73 -6.11 -17.59
C THR A 28 -3.95 -7.41 -17.33
N GLY A 29 -4.28 -8.15 -16.26
CA GLY A 29 -3.66 -9.44 -15.91
C GLY A 29 -2.36 -9.31 -15.10
N GLY A 30 -2.04 -8.12 -14.59
CA GLY A 30 -0.85 -7.89 -13.78
C GLY A 30 -0.95 -8.39 -12.33
N LEU A 31 -2.17 -8.63 -11.83
CA LEU A 31 -2.44 -9.15 -10.48
C LEU A 31 -3.21 -10.47 -10.54
N ALA A 32 -2.94 -11.37 -9.61
CA ALA A 32 -3.62 -12.66 -9.50
C ALA A 32 -4.87 -12.53 -8.62
N GLY A 33 -6.01 -13.07 -9.05
CA GLY A 33 -7.25 -13.08 -8.28
C GLY A 33 -8.49 -13.14 -9.16
N ALA A 34 -9.53 -13.84 -8.72
CA ALA A 34 -10.80 -13.95 -9.45
C ALA A 34 -11.59 -12.64 -9.43
N THR A 35 -11.45 -11.86 -8.36
CA THR A 35 -12.01 -10.51 -8.22
C THR A 35 -10.93 -9.52 -7.78
N ALA A 36 -11.16 -8.22 -8.01
CA ALA A 36 -10.27 -7.17 -7.53
C ALA A 36 -10.01 -7.25 -6.00
N LYS A 37 -11.02 -7.66 -5.22
CA LYS A 37 -10.90 -7.83 -3.76
C LYS A 37 -10.01 -9.01 -3.35
N ASP A 38 -9.94 -10.04 -4.19
CA ASP A 38 -9.03 -11.17 -3.97
C ASP A 38 -7.61 -10.82 -4.44
N ALA A 39 -7.49 -9.90 -5.39
CA ALA A 39 -6.22 -9.53 -5.99
C ALA A 39 -5.41 -8.54 -5.14
N PHE A 40 -6.06 -7.56 -4.52
CA PHE A 40 -5.40 -6.56 -3.70
C PHE A 40 -6.30 -5.97 -2.62
N GLN A 41 -5.65 -5.40 -1.60
CA GLN A 41 -6.26 -4.63 -0.53
C GLN A 41 -5.44 -3.37 -0.28
N VAL A 42 -6.12 -2.25 -0.04
CA VAL A 42 -5.51 -0.95 0.28
C VAL A 42 -5.99 -0.55 1.66
N HIS A 43 -5.07 -0.17 2.53
CA HIS A 43 -5.36 0.30 3.88
C HIS A 43 -4.71 1.67 4.10
N VAL A 44 -5.49 2.61 4.64
CA VAL A 44 -5.02 3.91 5.09
C VAL A 44 -5.89 4.41 6.23
N GLY A 45 -5.27 4.96 7.28
CA GLY A 45 -6.00 5.67 8.32
C GLY A 45 -5.27 5.75 9.64
N GLU A 46 -5.73 6.68 10.48
CA GLU A 46 -5.33 6.78 11.88
C GLU A 46 -5.75 5.52 12.65
N GLY A 47 -4.82 4.92 13.40
CA GLY A 47 -5.01 3.66 14.12
C GLY A 47 -5.02 2.42 13.22
N VAL A 48 -4.92 2.57 11.90
CA VAL A 48 -4.84 1.46 10.93
C VAL A 48 -3.43 1.36 10.36
N THR A 49 -2.96 2.44 9.73
CA THR A 49 -1.61 2.51 9.12
C THR A 49 -0.75 3.61 9.74
N MET A 50 -1.35 4.58 10.42
CA MET A 50 -0.67 5.75 10.98
C MET A 50 -1.05 5.94 12.44
N THR A 51 -0.10 6.41 13.25
CA THR A 51 -0.37 6.93 14.59
C THR A 51 -0.63 8.45 14.55
N LEU A 52 -1.14 9.01 15.65
CA LEU A 52 -1.25 10.47 15.80
C LEU A 52 0.11 11.18 15.68
N GLU A 53 1.19 10.53 16.11
CA GLU A 53 2.55 11.06 15.99
C GLU A 53 3.01 11.08 14.53
N ASP A 54 2.71 10.02 13.76
CA ASP A 54 3.01 9.99 12.32
C ASP A 54 2.27 11.10 11.58
N ILE A 55 0.98 11.31 11.90
CA ILE A 55 0.17 12.37 11.30
C ILE A 55 0.74 13.76 11.67
N ALA A 56 1.12 13.96 12.94
CA ALA A 56 1.73 15.19 13.41
C ALA A 56 3.09 15.47 12.76
N GLN A 57 3.85 14.43 12.41
CA GLN A 57 5.09 14.50 11.64
C GLN A 57 4.84 14.69 10.12
N GLY A 58 3.59 14.75 9.69
CA GLY A 58 3.21 14.93 8.29
C GLY A 58 3.39 13.68 7.44
N LYS A 59 3.54 12.50 8.05
CA LYS A 59 3.64 11.22 7.34
C LYS A 59 2.26 10.74 6.93
N LEU A 60 2.09 10.49 5.64
CA LEU A 60 0.98 9.70 5.11
C LEU A 60 1.50 8.30 4.80
N ILE A 61 0.97 7.28 5.46
CA ILE A 61 1.34 5.87 5.29
C ILE A 61 0.16 5.11 4.68
N ILE A 62 0.35 4.60 3.47
CA ILE A 62 -0.61 3.75 2.77
C ILE A 62 -0.02 2.35 2.70
N HIS A 63 -0.77 1.35 3.14
CA HIS A 63 -0.39 -0.06 3.01
C HIS A 63 -1.17 -0.70 1.87
N VAL A 64 -0.46 -1.35 0.97
CA VAL A 64 -1.06 -2.14 -0.11
C VAL A 64 -0.58 -3.57 0.02
N THR A 65 -1.51 -4.50 0.06
CA THR A 65 -1.27 -5.94 0.00
C THR A 65 -1.82 -6.44 -1.33
N TYR A 66 -1.05 -7.19 -2.10
CA TYR A 66 -1.52 -7.73 -3.36
C TYR A 66 -0.88 -9.08 -3.68
N SER A 67 -1.63 -9.94 -4.34
CA SER A 67 -1.16 -11.24 -4.78
C SER A 67 -0.64 -11.15 -6.21
N LEU A 68 0.66 -11.35 -6.38
CA LEU A 68 1.25 -11.59 -7.70
C LEU A 68 1.06 -13.06 -8.08
N HIS A 69 1.20 -13.34 -9.38
CA HIS A 69 1.32 -14.71 -9.87
C HIS A 69 2.33 -15.51 -9.00
N PRO A 70 2.10 -16.81 -8.69
CA PRO A 70 2.73 -17.59 -7.61
C PRO A 70 4.27 -17.68 -7.55
N VAL A 71 4.98 -16.99 -8.44
CA VAL A 71 6.44 -16.84 -8.42
C VAL A 71 6.89 -15.66 -7.55
N LEU A 72 5.99 -14.77 -7.10
CA LEU A 72 6.34 -13.58 -6.30
C LEU A 72 5.47 -13.45 -5.03
N SER A 73 6.15 -13.55 -3.88
CA SER A 73 5.66 -13.39 -2.50
C SER A 73 5.03 -12.02 -2.21
N ASP A 74 4.15 -11.97 -1.20
CA ASP A 74 3.42 -10.80 -0.72
C ASP A 74 4.30 -9.53 -0.63
N VAL A 75 3.88 -8.46 -1.31
CA VAL A 75 4.63 -7.20 -1.40
C VAL A 75 3.85 -6.11 -0.67
N GLN A 76 4.48 -5.51 0.35
CA GLN A 76 3.95 -4.35 1.03
C GLN A 76 4.55 -3.08 0.42
N LEU A 77 3.69 -2.27 -0.20
CA LEU A 77 4.08 -0.93 -0.62
C LEU A 77 3.79 0.04 0.52
N THR A 78 4.81 0.77 0.97
CA THR A 78 4.68 1.86 1.93
C THR A 78 5.06 3.16 1.24
N LEU A 79 4.05 3.97 0.95
CA LEU A 79 4.23 5.35 0.50
C LEU A 79 4.38 6.21 1.75
N THR A 80 5.45 7.00 1.85
CA THR A 80 5.60 8.03 2.89
C THR A 80 5.73 9.38 2.20
N MET A 81 4.73 10.23 2.39
CA MET A 81 4.82 11.64 2.02
C MET A 81 5.46 12.38 3.19
N LEU A 82 6.61 13.02 2.97
CA LEU A 82 7.19 13.99 3.90
C LEU A 82 7.08 15.36 3.23
N GLN A 83 6.83 16.43 3.98
CA GLN A 83 6.71 17.78 3.42
C GLN A 83 7.96 18.12 2.59
N GLY A 84 7.78 18.21 1.26
CA GLY A 84 8.84 18.54 0.29
C GLY A 84 9.51 17.34 -0.39
N GLU A 85 9.30 16.10 0.05
CA GLU A 85 9.91 14.90 -0.54
C GLU A 85 8.95 13.70 -0.53
N SER A 86 8.61 13.18 -1.71
CA SER A 86 7.86 11.92 -1.84
C SER A 86 8.84 10.74 -1.80
N ARG A 87 8.75 9.87 -0.78
CA ARG A 87 9.56 8.65 -0.70
C ARG A 87 8.67 7.43 -0.89
N VAL A 88 8.96 6.67 -1.95
CA VAL A 88 8.35 5.36 -2.19
C VAL A 88 9.28 4.30 -1.62
N SER A 89 8.82 3.54 -0.63
CA SER A 89 9.54 2.38 -0.11
C SER A 89 8.75 1.11 -0.38
N VAL A 90 9.42 0.13 -1.00
CA VAL A 90 8.88 -1.22 -1.22
C VAL A 90 9.53 -2.12 -0.17
N SER A 91 8.71 -2.75 0.66
CA SER A 91 9.19 -3.70 1.68
C SER A 91 8.54 -5.07 1.42
N GLN A 92 9.34 -6.10 1.23
CA GLN A 92 8.86 -7.47 1.05
C GLN A 92 8.73 -8.13 2.43
N ILE A 93 7.53 -8.59 2.81
CA ILE A 93 7.38 -9.42 4.00
C ILE A 93 7.71 -10.86 3.59
N GLY A 94 8.95 -11.28 3.87
CA GLY A 94 9.35 -12.67 4.09
C GLY A 94 9.04 -13.71 3.00
N SER A 95 10.09 -14.18 2.34
CA SER A 95 10.17 -15.53 1.80
C SER A 95 9.85 -16.57 2.89
N ALA A 96 8.85 -17.42 2.65
CA ALA A 96 8.74 -18.67 3.40
C ALA A 96 10.02 -19.48 3.14
N GLN A 97 10.68 -19.87 4.23
CA GLN A 97 11.93 -20.62 4.20
C GLN A 97 11.84 -21.86 3.31
N GLN A 98 12.77 -21.98 2.36
CA GLN A 98 13.22 -23.29 1.88
C GLN A 98 14.17 -23.86 2.95
N GLY A 99 13.58 -24.43 4.00
CA GLY A 99 14.30 -25.25 4.97
C GLY A 99 14.40 -26.68 4.43
N GLY A 100 15.61 -27.10 4.06
CA GLY A 100 15.88 -28.47 3.64
C GLY A 100 15.56 -29.49 4.74
N LYS A 101 15.16 -30.70 4.33
CA LYS A 101 15.38 -31.92 5.11
C LYS A 101 15.32 -33.15 4.21
N ALA A 102 16.40 -33.93 4.32
CA ALA A 102 16.67 -35.29 3.82
C ALA A 102 17.00 -35.44 2.32
#